data_AF-A0A434C7K5-F1
#
_entry.id   AF-A0A434C7K5-F1
#
_cell.length_a   1.000
_cell.length_b   1.000
_cell.length_c   1.000
_cell.angle_alpha   90.00
_cell.angle_beta   90.00
_cell.angle_gamma   90.00
#
_symmetry.space_group_name_H-M   'P 1'
#
loop_
_entity.id
_entity.type
_entity.pdbx_description
1 polymer ?
#
loop_
_entity_poly.entity_id
_entity_poly.type
_entity_poly.pdbx_seq_one_letter_code
_entity_poly.pdbx_strand_id
1 'polypeptide(L)' 'MPSLSLRINLDPDGRVGPGKIELLEQIAAFGSISAAARGMEMSYKHAWDLVEDMNRVFGKPLV' A
#
# COMPACT_ATOMS: atom_id res chain seq x y z
N MET A 1 -3.35 18.87 18.16
CA MET A 1 -3.60 17.51 18.67
C MET A 1 -2.35 16.68 18.45
N PRO A 2 -1.94 15.81 19.39
CA PRO A 2 -0.79 14.93 19.16
C PRO A 2 -1.14 13.86 18.12
N SER A 3 -0.20 13.51 17.25
CA SER A 3 -0.32 12.43 16.27
C SER A 3 0.96 11.60 16.23
N LEU A 4 0.83 10.31 15.87
CA LEU A 4 1.94 9.37 15.70
C LEU A 4 1.80 8.68 14.34
N SER A 5 2.90 8.58 13.61
CA SER A 5 3.00 7.84 12.36
C SER A 5 4.16 6.87 12.44
N LEU A 6 3.93 5.61 12.06
CA LEU A 6 4.92 4.54 12.09
C LEU A 6 5.30 4.13 10.67
N ARG A 7 6.60 3.94 10.45
CA ARG A 7 7.15 3.35 9.24
C ARG A 7 8.18 2.31 9.63
N ILE A 8 8.05 1.12 9.07
CA ILE A 8 8.96 -0.02 9.27
C ILE A 8 9.84 -0.12 8.03
N ASN A 9 11.15 -0.04 8.21
CA ASN A 9 12.12 -0.31 7.14
C ASN A 9 12.55 -1.77 7.28
N LEU A 10 12.32 -2.54 6.23
CA LEU A 10 12.63 -3.95 6.12
C LEU A 10 13.73 -4.09 5.07
N ASP A 11 14.88 -3.47 5.28
CA ASP A 11 15.97 -3.51 4.30
C ASP A 11 16.53 -4.94 4.20
N PRO A 12 16.83 -5.45 2.99
CA PRO A 12 16.79 -4.76 1.69
C PRO A 12 15.42 -4.83 0.97
N ASP A 13 14.44 -5.50 1.56
CA ASP A 13 13.19 -5.90 0.92
C ASP A 13 12.21 -4.74 0.66
N GLY A 14 12.23 -3.70 1.50
CA GLY A 14 11.44 -2.49 1.27
C GLY A 14 11.01 -1.76 2.54
N ARG A 15 9.93 -0.99 2.46
CA ARG A 15 9.43 -0.17 3.58
C ARG A 15 7.92 -0.25 3.68
N VAL A 16 7.40 -0.47 4.88
CA VAL A 16 5.95 -0.46 5.15
C VAL A 16 5.61 0.80 5.93
N GLY A 17 4.61 1.55 5.47
CA GLY A 17 4.20 2.79 6.11
C GLY A 17 2.76 3.15 5.75
N PRO A 18 2.24 4.28 6.27
CA PRO A 18 0.81 4.56 6.27
C PRO A 18 0.19 4.52 4.87
N GLY A 19 0.84 5.09 3.85
CA GLY A 19 0.28 5.09 2.49
C GLY A 19 0.14 3.69 1.86
N LYS A 20 1.04 2.75 2.15
CA LYS A 20 0.91 1.37 1.64
C LYS A 20 -0.16 0.59 2.38
N ILE A 21 -0.29 0.85 3.68
CA ILE A 21 -1.37 0.26 4.50
C ILE A 21 -2.72 0.80 4.06
N GLU A 22 -2.85 2.12 3.90
CA GLU A 22 -4.06 2.77 3.41
C GLU A 22 -4.46 2.25 2.02
N LEU A 23 -3.51 2.01 1.12
CA LEU A 23 -3.78 1.38 -0.17
C LEU A 23 -4.41 -0.01 -0.01
N LEU A 24 -3.81 -0.88 0.83
CA LEU A 24 -4.35 -2.23 1.07
C LEU A 24 -5.72 -2.18 1.76
N GLU A 25 -5.94 -1.25 2.68
CA GLU A 25 -7.23 -1.04 3.34
C GLU A 25 -8.31 -0.59 2.35
N GLN A 26 -8.00 0.35 1.45
CA GLN A 26 -8.94 0.77 0.41
C GLN A 26 -9.20 -0.34 -0.61
N ILE A 27 -8.19 -1.14 -0.97
CA ILE A 27 -8.38 -2.31 -1.84
C ILE A 27 -9.33 -3.31 -1.16
N ALA A 28 -9.14 -3.60 0.13
CA ALA A 28 -10.02 -4.49 0.87
C ALA A 28 -11.45 -3.94 0.97
N ALA A 29 -11.61 -2.63 1.17
CA ALA A 29 -12.91 -1.97 1.27
C ALA A 29 -13.68 -1.94 -0.07
N PHE A 30 -12.99 -1.71 -1.18
CA PHE A 30 -13.61 -1.57 -2.51
C PHE A 30 -13.58 -2.84 -3.36
N GLY A 31 -12.76 -3.83 -3.00
CA GLY A 31 -12.50 -5.01 -3.82
C GLY A 31 -11.81 -4.68 -5.15
N SER A 32 -11.12 -3.55 -5.25
CA SER A 32 -10.57 -3.06 -6.52
C SER A 32 -9.38 -2.11 -6.34
N ILE A 33 -8.26 -2.45 -6.99
CA ILE A 33 -7.06 -1.60 -7.08
C ILE A 33 -7.36 -0.28 -7.80
N SER A 34 -8.20 -0.30 -8.85
CA SER A 34 -8.55 0.93 -9.58
C SER A 34 -9.49 1.84 -8.80
N ALA A 35 -10.33 1.29 -7.90
CA ALA A 35 -11.12 2.10 -6.97
C ALA A 35 -10.23 2.72 -5.88
N ALA A 36 -9.33 1.94 -5.28
CA ALA A 36 -8.38 2.43 -4.27
C ALA A 36 -7.45 3.52 -4.84
N ALA A 37 -6.91 3.32 -6.04
CA ALA A 37 -6.08 4.32 -6.71
C ALA A 37 -6.82 5.66 -6.90
N ARG A 38 -8.09 5.62 -7.30
CA ARG A 38 -8.94 6.82 -7.41
C ARG A 38 -9.21 7.46 -6.05
N GLY A 39 -9.48 6.66 -5.02
CA GLY A 39 -9.72 7.14 -3.65
C GLY A 39 -8.48 7.79 -3.01
N MET A 40 -7.28 7.39 -3.46
CA MET A 40 -6.01 7.98 -3.03
C MET A 40 -5.44 9.00 -4.02
N GLU A 41 -6.24 9.47 -4.99
CA GLU A 41 -5.83 10.47 -5.98
C GLU A 41 -4.53 10.11 -6.75
N MET A 42 -4.29 8.81 -6.98
CA MET A 42 -3.10 8.32 -7.67
C MET A 42 -3.44 7.53 -8.93
N SER A 43 -2.45 7.40 -9.82
CA SER A 43 -2.61 6.56 -11.00
C SER A 43 -2.73 5.08 -10.62
N TYR A 44 -3.50 4.33 -11.40
CA TYR A 44 -3.56 2.87 -11.27
C TYR A 44 -2.17 2.23 -11.30
N LYS A 45 -1.27 2.72 -12.17
CA LYS A 45 0.11 2.23 -12.24
C LYS A 45 0.85 2.39 -10.91
N HIS A 46 0.73 3.55 -10.28
CA HIS A 46 1.37 3.77 -8.98
C HIS A 46 0.81 2.86 -7.89
N ALA A 47 -0.52 2.67 -7.84
CA ALA A 47 -1.13 1.72 -6.93
C ALA A 47 -0.64 0.28 -7.18
N TRP A 48 -0.54 -0.13 -8.44
CA TRP A 48 -0.01 -1.44 -8.81
C TRP A 48 1.46 -1.61 -8.37
N ASP A 49 2.30 -0.62 -8.62
CA ASP A 49 3.72 -0.66 -8.22
C ASP A 49 3.88 -0.78 -6.69
N LEU A 50 2.99 -0.14 -5.91
CA LEU A 50 2.95 -0.27 -4.45
C LEU A 50 2.49 -1.66 -3.99
N VAL A 51 1.50 -2.25 -4.68
CA VAL A 51 1.07 -3.64 -4.41
C VAL A 51 2.20 -4.62 -4.70
N GLU A 52 2.89 -4.47 -5.83
CA GLU A 52 4.02 -5.32 -6.19
C GLU A 52 5.19 -5.20 -5.19
N ASP A 53 5.47 -4.00 -4.72
CA ASP A 53 6.47 -3.80 -3.67
C ASP A 53 6.07 -4.49 -2.36
N MET A 54 4.78 -4.43 -1.99
CA MET A 54 4.28 -5.14 -0.81
C MET A 54 4.31 -6.66 -1.00
N ASN A 55 3.96 -7.18 -2.18
CA ASN A 55 4.06 -8.61 -2.49
C ASN A 55 5.50 -9.11 -2.32
N ARG A 56 6.49 -8.30 -2.74
CA ARG A 56 7.92 -8.59 -2.53
C ARG A 56 8.28 -8.61 -1.05
N VAL A 57 7.91 -7.57 -0.30
CA VAL A 57 8.20 -7.46 1.13
C VAL A 57 7.64 -8.63 1.94
N PHE A 58 6.44 -9.12 1.61
CA PHE A 58 5.79 -10.21 2.33
C PHE A 58 6.01 -11.60 1.72
N GLY A 59 6.70 -11.69 0.58
CA GLY A 59 6.99 -12.95 -0.12
C GLY A 59 5.75 -13.68 -0.65
N LYS A 60 4.60 -13.00 -0.78
CA LYS A 60 3.34 -13.57 -1.26
C LYS A 60 2.40 -12.49 -1.79
N PRO A 61 1.45 -12.84 -2.67
CA PRO A 61 0.39 -11.92 -3.09
C PRO A 61 -0.45 -11.45 -1.89
N LEU A 62 -0.67 -10.14 -1.77
CA LEU A 62 -1.53 -9.53 -0.76
C LEU A 62 -2.91 -9.12 -1.29
N VAL A 63 -3.08 -9.06 -2.61
CA VAL A 63 -4.30 -8.66 -3.32
C VAL A 63 -4.64 -9.73 -4.37
#